data_AF-A0AAN9VNH7-F1
#
_entry.id   AF-A0AAN9VNH7-F1
#
_cell.length_a   1.000
_cell.length_b   1.000
_cell.length_c   1.000
_cell.angle_alpha   90.00
_cell.angle_beta   90.00
_cell.angle_gamma   90.00
#
_symmetry.space_group_name_H-M   'P 1'
#
loop_
_entity.id
_entity.type
_entity.pdbx_description
1 polymer ?
#
loop_
_entity_poly.entity_id
_entity_poly.type
_entity_poly.pdbx_seq_one_letter_code
_entity_poly.pdbx_strand_id
1 'polypeptide(L)'
;MEYIDAKEYILALRKLLPELENTRNKAQTCKLVVLKLKINEKTDLEITRSLITKFKKIRPSQEDTSPNEVALMLSCLEHFMNDFNNAREFENLNGIEDIIFPTVVSTVPIIKAEAALLLASAALHSPKVQISALRSGVIAFLLKSIVLESDVIVQINSMLAVTSILKDYPQAQAKFVEVGGLRTLAQVVEKSYENDRVLVGS
;
A
#
# COMPACT_ATOMS: atom_id res chain seq x y z
N MET A 1 19.50 4.96 -30.65
CA MET A 1 18.63 4.39 -29.59
C MET A 1 18.13 5.59 -28.81
N GLU A 2 17.01 6.16 -29.25
CA GLU A 2 16.49 7.43 -28.73
C GLU A 2 15.86 7.22 -27.36
N TYR A 3 16.36 7.95 -26.37
CA TYR A 3 15.77 8.04 -25.04
C TYR A 3 14.50 8.89 -25.14
N ILE A 4 13.37 8.32 -24.73
CA ILE A 4 12.12 9.07 -24.59
C ILE A 4 12.31 10.14 -23.51
N ASP A 5 11.96 11.39 -23.84
CA ASP A 5 12.03 12.55 -22.95
C ASP A 5 11.23 12.29 -21.66
N ALA A 6 11.82 12.61 -20.50
CA ALA A 6 11.18 12.49 -19.20
C ALA A 6 9.81 13.20 -19.15
N LYS A 7 9.61 14.27 -19.94
CA LYS A 7 8.30 14.92 -20.10
C LYS A 7 7.27 14.08 -20.84
N GLU A 8 7.65 13.37 -21.90
CA GLU A 8 6.75 12.46 -22.63
C GLU A 8 6.35 11.27 -21.76
N TYR A 9 7.28 10.76 -20.94
CA TYR A 9 6.99 9.67 -19.98
C TYR A 9 6.00 10.12 -18.89
N ILE A 10 6.18 11.31 -18.32
CA ILE A 10 5.25 11.88 -17.32
C ILE A 10 3.88 12.19 -17.95
N LEU A 11 3.84 12.62 -19.21
CA LEU A 11 2.60 12.86 -19.94
C LEU A 11 1.86 11.55 -20.26
N ALA A 12 2.58 10.47 -20.59
CA ALA A 12 2.01 9.14 -20.77
C ALA A 12 1.42 8.60 -19.46
N LEU A 13 2.13 8.76 -18.33
CA LEU A 13 1.63 8.38 -17.01
C LEU A 13 0.37 9.17 -16.61
N ARG A 14 0.31 10.48 -16.89
CA ARG A 14 -0.88 11.32 -16.63
C ARG A 14 -2.10 10.90 -17.45
N LYS A 15 -1.90 10.37 -18.67
CA LYS A 15 -2.99 9.82 -19.50
C LYS A 15 -3.48 8.45 -19.01
N LEU A 16 -2.63 7.69 -18.33
CA LEU A 16 -2.95 6.37 -17.74
C LEU A 16 -3.59 6.47 -16.34
N LEU A 17 -3.47 7.61 -15.67
CA LEU A 17 -4.00 7.86 -14.32
C LEU A 17 -5.54 7.67 -14.18
N PRO A 18 -6.38 8.01 -15.17
CA PRO A 18 -7.81 7.68 -15.14
C PRO A 18 -8.11 6.19 -15.36
N GLU A 19 -7.15 5.38 -15.82
CA GLU A 19 -7.33 3.96 -16.17
C GLU A 19 -6.81 3.00 -15.08
N LEU A 20 -6.55 3.49 -13.86
CA LEU A 20 -6.02 2.70 -12.74
C LEU A 20 -7.03 1.71 -12.12
N GLU A 21 -8.24 1.60 -12.68
CA GLU A 21 -9.30 0.69 -12.20
C GLU A 21 -9.24 -0.75 -12.75
N ASN A 22 -8.22 -1.14 -13.53
CA ASN A 22 -8.16 -2.49 -14.11
C ASN A 22 -6.84 -3.25 -13.82
N THR A 23 -6.94 -4.52 -13.44
CA THR A 23 -5.81 -5.44 -13.12
C THR A 23 -4.82 -5.58 -14.27
N ARG A 24 -5.25 -5.38 -15.53
CA ARG A 24 -4.40 -5.34 -16.72
C ARG A 24 -3.38 -4.18 -16.71
N ASN A 25 -3.71 -3.06 -16.06
CA ASN A 25 -2.85 -1.89 -15.98
C ASN A 25 -1.72 -2.09 -14.96
N LYS A 26 -2.01 -2.64 -13.77
CA LYS A 26 -1.00 -2.90 -12.73
C LYS A 26 0.15 -3.80 -13.19
N ALA A 27 -0.15 -4.89 -13.91
CA ALA A 27 0.87 -5.78 -14.46
C ALA A 27 1.76 -5.06 -15.49
N GLN A 28 1.21 -4.14 -16.30
CA GLN A 28 1.97 -3.34 -17.25
C GLN A 28 2.84 -2.29 -16.53
N THR A 29 2.27 -1.59 -15.54
CA THR A 29 3.00 -0.66 -14.68
C THR A 29 4.18 -1.36 -14.01
N CYS A 30 3.97 -2.54 -13.45
CA CYS A 30 5.02 -3.29 -12.78
C CYS A 30 6.12 -3.75 -13.74
N LYS A 31 5.77 -4.17 -14.97
CA LYS A 31 6.76 -4.43 -16.03
C LYS A 31 7.62 -3.20 -16.32
N LEU A 32 7.03 -2.00 -16.40
CA LEU A 32 7.79 -0.77 -16.62
C LEU A 32 8.72 -0.44 -15.44
N VAL A 33 8.27 -0.67 -14.21
CA VAL A 33 9.10 -0.49 -13.00
C VAL A 33 10.28 -1.45 -13.02
N VAL A 34 10.04 -2.74 -13.28
CA VAL A 34 11.09 -3.78 -13.40
C VAL A 34 12.13 -3.40 -14.46
N LEU A 35 11.69 -2.95 -15.64
CA LEU A 35 12.57 -2.49 -16.71
C LEU A 35 13.38 -1.25 -16.30
N LYS A 36 12.71 -0.23 -15.75
CA LYS A 36 13.36 1.01 -15.30
C LYS A 36 14.44 0.73 -14.24
N LEU A 37 14.15 -0.21 -13.34
CA LEU A 37 15.06 -0.64 -12.29
C LEU A 37 16.14 -1.61 -12.79
N LYS A 38 16.14 -2.01 -14.07
CA LYS A 38 17.10 -2.96 -14.66
C LYS A 38 17.13 -4.30 -13.89
N ILE A 39 15.94 -4.77 -13.50
CA ILE A 39 15.72 -6.09 -12.90
C ILE A 39 15.65 -7.09 -14.07
N ASN A 40 16.59 -8.04 -14.11
CA ASN A 40 16.74 -9.06 -15.16
C ASN A 40 16.35 -10.47 -14.67
N GLU A 41 15.83 -10.54 -13.45
CA GLU A 41 15.37 -11.73 -12.75
C GLU A 41 14.22 -12.40 -13.49
N LYS A 42 14.13 -13.73 -13.39
CA LYS A 42 13.21 -14.53 -14.22
C LYS A 42 11.96 -14.97 -13.48
N THR A 43 12.01 -15.01 -12.14
CA THR A 43 10.90 -15.46 -11.31
C THR A 43 10.33 -14.31 -10.49
N ASP A 44 9.02 -14.37 -10.22
CA ASP A 44 8.31 -13.36 -9.42
C ASP A 44 8.92 -13.18 -8.02
N LEU A 45 9.46 -14.26 -7.44
CA LEU A 45 10.13 -14.23 -6.14
C LEU A 45 11.46 -13.47 -6.18
N GLU A 46 12.27 -13.71 -7.21
CA GLU A 46 13.52 -12.97 -7.41
C GLU A 46 13.25 -11.50 -7.71
N ILE A 47 12.22 -11.21 -8.53
CA ILE A 47 11.78 -9.83 -8.80
C ILE A 47 11.36 -9.15 -7.50
N THR A 48 10.54 -9.81 -6.67
CA THR A 48 10.11 -9.30 -5.36
C THR A 48 11.30 -8.98 -4.47
N ARG A 49 12.26 -9.89 -4.33
CA ARG A 49 13.49 -9.68 -3.54
C ARG A 49 14.29 -8.48 -4.06
N SER A 50 14.43 -8.34 -5.37
CA SER A 50 15.16 -7.22 -5.98
C SER A 50 14.43 -5.90 -5.86
N LEU A 51 13.10 -5.88 -5.96
CA LEU A 51 12.27 -4.70 -5.70
C LEU A 51 12.42 -4.25 -4.25
N ILE A 52 12.31 -5.16 -3.27
CA ILE A 52 12.51 -4.83 -1.85
C ILE A 52 13.91 -4.27 -1.61
N THR A 53 14.93 -4.93 -2.15
CA THR A 53 16.33 -4.50 -1.99
C THR A 53 16.57 -3.11 -2.57
N LYS A 54 15.97 -2.80 -3.72
CA LYS A 54 16.08 -1.48 -4.35
C LYS A 54 15.25 -0.43 -3.59
N PHE A 55 14.04 -0.79 -3.15
CA PHE A 55 13.20 0.09 -2.35
C PHE A 55 13.93 0.53 -1.08
N LYS A 56 14.57 -0.40 -0.35
CA LYS A 56 15.34 -0.06 0.86
C LYS A 56 16.52 0.88 0.62
N LYS A 57 17.08 0.89 -0.58
CA LYS A 57 18.14 1.84 -0.97
C LYS A 57 17.58 3.23 -1.26
N ILE A 58 16.35 3.28 -1.77
CA ILE A 58 15.62 4.50 -2.06
C ILE A 58 14.96 4.93 -0.76
N ARG A 59 15.67 5.72 0.07
CA ARG A 59 15.03 6.26 1.28
C ARG A 59 13.92 7.21 0.82
N PRO A 60 12.65 7.02 1.25
CA PRO A 60 11.56 7.96 0.94
C PRO A 60 11.82 9.40 1.43
N SER A 61 12.87 9.60 2.24
CA SER A 61 13.31 10.85 2.85
C SER A 61 14.48 11.54 2.13
N GLN A 62 15.02 10.98 1.04
CA GLN A 62 16.08 11.63 0.26
C GLN A 62 15.47 12.60 -0.77
N GLU A 63 15.97 13.83 -0.80
CA GLU A 63 15.44 14.97 -1.59
C GLU A 63 15.25 14.67 -3.09
N ASP A 64 15.97 13.71 -3.64
CA ASP A 64 15.96 13.37 -5.08
C ASP A 64 14.92 12.31 -5.49
N THR A 65 14.21 11.68 -4.54
CA THR A 65 13.24 10.63 -4.88
C THR A 65 11.84 11.19 -5.09
N SER A 66 11.33 11.09 -6.31
CA SER A 66 9.96 11.51 -6.62
C SER A 66 8.92 10.66 -5.87
N PRO A 67 7.93 11.27 -5.19
CA PRO A 67 6.86 10.53 -4.52
C PRO A 67 6.11 9.55 -5.43
N ASN A 68 6.00 9.88 -6.71
CA ASN A 68 5.36 9.00 -7.70
C ASN A 68 6.21 7.74 -7.96
N GLU A 69 7.53 7.83 -7.92
CA GLU A 69 8.40 6.67 -8.08
C GLU A 69 8.27 5.73 -6.88
N VAL A 70 8.20 6.28 -5.67
CA VAL A 70 7.92 5.50 -4.45
C VAL A 70 6.57 4.79 -4.56
N ALA A 71 5.52 5.51 -4.92
CA ALA A 71 4.18 4.94 -5.12
C ALA A 71 4.16 3.81 -6.16
N LEU A 72 4.82 4.00 -7.31
CA LEU A 72 4.89 2.98 -8.36
C LEU A 72 5.63 1.70 -7.90
N MET A 73 6.69 1.85 -7.10
CA MET A 73 7.38 0.69 -6.52
C MET A 73 6.52 -0.05 -5.50
N LEU A 74 5.79 0.67 -4.63
CA LEU A 74 4.85 0.06 -3.69
C LEU A 74 3.74 -0.69 -4.43
N SER A 75 3.18 -0.08 -5.47
CA SER A 75 2.15 -0.70 -6.32
C SER A 75 2.65 -1.95 -7.05
N CYS A 76 3.89 -1.92 -7.54
CA CYS A 76 4.52 -3.08 -8.18
C CYS A 76 4.83 -4.19 -7.16
N LEU A 77 5.26 -3.86 -5.94
CA LEU A 77 5.37 -4.86 -4.87
C LEU A 77 4.02 -5.48 -4.53
N GLU A 78 2.98 -4.66 -4.42
CA GLU A 78 1.62 -5.10 -4.11
C GLU A 78 1.10 -6.13 -5.11
N HIS A 79 1.37 -5.90 -6.40
CA HIS A 79 1.04 -6.84 -7.47
C HIS A 79 1.54 -8.28 -7.20
N PHE A 80 2.73 -8.41 -6.62
CA PHE A 80 3.33 -9.72 -6.33
C PHE A 80 2.84 -10.35 -5.02
N MET A 81 2.22 -9.58 -4.12
CA MET A 81 1.88 -10.04 -2.76
C MET A 81 0.72 -11.04 -2.69
N ASN A 82 -0.05 -11.20 -3.77
CA ASN A 82 -1.09 -12.24 -3.83
C ASN A 82 -0.51 -13.65 -3.79
N ASP A 83 0.76 -13.83 -4.19
CA ASP A 83 1.46 -15.11 -4.06
C ASP A 83 2.01 -15.29 -2.63
N PHE A 84 1.73 -16.46 -2.05
CA PHE A 84 2.13 -16.80 -0.69
C PHE A 84 3.66 -16.76 -0.47
N ASN A 85 4.45 -17.21 -1.45
CA ASN A 85 5.91 -17.22 -1.33
C ASN A 85 6.46 -15.80 -1.37
N ASN A 86 5.91 -14.94 -2.24
CA ASN A 86 6.28 -13.53 -2.30
C ASN A 86 5.94 -12.79 -1.01
N ALA A 87 4.74 -12.99 -0.45
CA ALA A 87 4.35 -12.39 0.82
C ALA A 87 5.22 -12.88 1.99
N ARG A 88 5.61 -14.16 1.98
CA ARG A 88 6.55 -14.72 2.96
C ARG A 88 7.95 -14.11 2.82
N GLU A 89 8.42 -13.94 1.60
CA GLU A 89 9.74 -13.34 1.32
C GLU A 89 9.77 -11.86 1.65
N PHE A 90 8.69 -11.14 1.37
CA PHE A 90 8.49 -9.76 1.82
C PHE A 90 8.74 -9.63 3.32
N GLU A 91 8.16 -10.53 4.12
CA GLU A 91 8.38 -10.53 5.56
C GLU A 91 9.76 -11.06 5.98
N ASN A 92 10.32 -12.06 5.28
CA ASN A 92 11.70 -12.52 5.54
C ASN A 92 12.72 -11.38 5.39
N LEU A 93 12.40 -10.40 4.55
CA LEU A 93 13.19 -9.21 4.31
C LEU A 93 12.66 -8.01 5.10
N ASN A 94 12.01 -8.19 6.26
CA ASN A 94 11.52 -7.12 7.13
C ASN A 94 10.66 -6.07 6.39
N GLY A 95 9.78 -6.52 5.49
CA GLY A 95 8.96 -5.63 4.69
C GLY A 95 8.04 -4.74 5.53
N ILE A 96 7.58 -5.21 6.70
CA ILE A 96 6.78 -4.39 7.60
C ILE A 96 7.59 -3.23 8.19
N GLU A 97 8.76 -3.50 8.77
CA GLU A 97 9.59 -2.49 9.41
C GLU A 97 10.23 -1.53 8.40
N ASP A 98 10.78 -2.08 7.31
CA ASP A 98 11.63 -1.30 6.39
C ASP A 98 10.84 -0.66 5.24
N ILE A 99 9.64 -1.15 4.92
CA ILE A 99 8.83 -0.64 3.80
C ILE A 99 7.51 -0.06 4.31
N ILE A 100 6.67 -0.85 4.98
CA ILE A 100 5.33 -0.41 5.38
C ILE A 100 5.40 0.74 6.36
N PHE A 101 6.15 0.59 7.45
CA PHE A 101 6.19 1.60 8.50
C PHE A 101 6.57 3.00 8.02
N PRO A 102 7.68 3.20 7.30
CA PRO A 102 8.06 4.53 6.82
C PRO A 102 7.08 5.11 5.78
N THR A 103 6.30 4.28 5.09
CA THR A 103 5.41 4.73 4.01
C THR A 103 3.97 4.94 4.46
N VAL A 104 3.45 4.14 5.38
CA VAL A 104 2.09 4.28 5.93
C VAL A 104 1.94 5.51 6.82
N VAL A 105 3.04 6.02 7.38
CA VAL A 105 3.06 7.28 8.15
C VAL A 105 3.50 8.49 7.32
N SER A 106 3.67 8.33 6.01
CA SER A 106 4.07 9.40 5.10
C SER A 106 3.07 10.56 5.12
N THR A 107 3.56 11.77 4.89
CA THR A 107 2.73 12.97 4.69
C THR A 107 2.16 13.04 3.27
N VAL A 108 2.63 12.19 2.35
CA VAL A 108 2.17 12.16 0.96
C VAL A 108 1.03 11.14 0.80
N PRO A 109 -0.20 11.57 0.42
CA PRO A 109 -1.37 10.68 0.34
C PRO A 109 -1.18 9.46 -0.57
N ILE A 110 -0.62 9.63 -1.77
CA ILE A 110 -0.42 8.52 -2.71
C ILE A 110 0.52 7.43 -2.16
N ILE A 111 1.56 7.82 -1.44
CA ILE A 111 2.49 6.86 -0.80
C ILE A 111 1.76 6.09 0.30
N LYS A 112 1.00 6.80 1.14
CA LYS A 112 0.24 6.20 2.23
C LYS A 112 -0.81 5.22 1.72
N ALA A 113 -1.54 5.60 0.66
CA ALA A 113 -2.55 4.76 0.02
C ALA A 113 -1.95 3.46 -0.55
N GLU A 114 -0.85 3.55 -1.29
CA GLU A 114 -0.17 2.37 -1.87
C GLU A 114 0.47 1.50 -0.78
N ALA A 115 1.02 2.10 0.28
CA ALA A 115 1.55 1.36 1.43
C ALA A 115 0.48 0.55 2.15
N ALA A 116 -0.69 1.16 2.39
CA ALA A 116 -1.82 0.47 3.00
C ALA A 116 -2.32 -0.67 2.10
N LEU A 117 -2.40 -0.47 0.78
CA LEU A 117 -2.82 -1.51 -0.15
C LEU A 117 -1.81 -2.66 -0.23
N LEU A 118 -0.51 -2.35 -0.28
CA LEU A 118 0.57 -3.34 -0.22
C LEU A 118 0.46 -4.22 1.03
N LEU A 119 0.25 -3.59 2.19
CA LEU A 119 0.03 -4.31 3.45
C LEU A 119 -1.23 -5.18 3.41
N ALA A 120 -2.32 -4.67 2.83
CA ALA A 120 -3.56 -5.42 2.68
C ALA A 120 -3.36 -6.70 1.87
N SER A 121 -2.69 -6.61 0.72
CA SER A 121 -2.42 -7.75 -0.16
C SER A 121 -1.45 -8.74 0.50
N ALA A 122 -0.38 -8.24 1.15
CA ALA A 122 0.58 -9.09 1.85
C ALA A 122 -0.01 -9.84 3.05
N ALA A 123 -0.89 -9.20 3.82
CA ALA A 123 -1.48 -9.78 5.03
C ALA A 123 -2.61 -10.77 4.74
N LEU A 124 -3.33 -10.62 3.63
CA LEU A 124 -4.59 -11.35 3.35
C LEU A 124 -4.44 -12.88 3.41
N HIS A 125 -3.28 -13.39 2.97
CA HIS A 125 -3.01 -14.83 2.88
C HIS A 125 -1.71 -15.24 3.59
N SER A 126 -1.11 -14.37 4.40
CA SER A 126 0.16 -14.64 5.09
C SER A 126 0.05 -14.41 6.60
N PRO A 127 -0.14 -15.48 7.40
CA PRO A 127 -0.12 -15.39 8.85
C PRO A 127 1.16 -14.77 9.40
N LYS A 128 2.29 -14.95 8.69
CA LYS A 128 3.57 -14.36 9.08
C LYS A 128 3.53 -12.83 9.00
N VAL A 129 2.96 -12.28 7.93
CA VAL A 129 2.77 -10.83 7.76
C VAL A 129 1.75 -10.31 8.77
N GLN A 130 0.65 -11.03 9.04
CA GLN A 130 -0.33 -10.64 10.06
C GLN A 130 0.29 -10.56 11.46
N ILE A 131 1.11 -11.55 11.85
CA ILE A 131 1.83 -11.55 13.13
C ILE A 131 2.79 -10.36 13.20
N SER A 132 3.54 -10.09 12.13
CA SER A 132 4.46 -8.97 12.08
C SER A 132 3.74 -7.64 12.20
N ALA A 133 2.69 -7.41 11.39
CA ALA A 133 1.84 -6.22 11.45
C ALA A 133 1.23 -5.99 12.85
N LEU A 134 0.81 -7.06 13.53
CA LEU A 134 0.32 -6.97 14.90
C LEU A 134 1.41 -6.49 15.87
N ARG A 135 2.60 -7.08 15.80
CA ARG A 135 3.73 -6.76 16.69
C ARG A 135 4.30 -5.37 16.42
N SER A 136 4.22 -4.93 15.18
CA SER A 136 4.71 -3.64 14.72
C SER A 136 3.84 -2.49 15.27
N GLY A 137 2.54 -2.73 15.50
CA GLY A 137 1.60 -1.72 15.99
C GLY A 137 0.97 -0.87 14.87
N VAL A 138 1.14 -1.27 13.60
CA VAL A 138 0.63 -0.55 12.43
C VAL A 138 -0.89 -0.35 12.44
N ILE A 139 -1.64 -1.24 13.12
CA ILE A 139 -3.11 -1.16 13.23
C ILE A 139 -3.55 0.22 13.76
N ALA A 140 -2.88 0.76 14.79
CA ALA A 140 -3.26 2.06 15.35
C ALA A 140 -3.07 3.21 14.35
N PHE A 141 -2.03 3.14 13.51
CA PHE A 141 -1.79 4.13 12.45
C PHE A 141 -2.85 4.05 11.36
N LEU A 142 -3.21 2.84 10.94
CA LEU A 142 -4.27 2.63 9.95
C LEU A 142 -5.62 3.14 10.45
N LEU A 143 -5.99 2.88 11.70
CA LEU A 143 -7.22 3.41 12.32
C LEU A 143 -7.24 4.94 12.33
N LYS A 144 -6.11 5.57 12.64
CA LYS A 144 -5.98 7.02 12.56
C LYS A 144 -6.17 7.51 11.12
N SER A 145 -5.58 6.83 10.14
CA SER A 145 -5.73 7.18 8.72
C SER A 145 -7.16 7.06 8.21
N ILE A 146 -7.91 6.07 8.69
CA ILE A 146 -9.33 5.88 8.34
C ILE A 146 -10.19 7.08 8.76
N VAL A 147 -9.90 7.69 9.91
CA VAL A 147 -10.73 8.79 10.44
C VAL A 147 -10.24 10.18 10.00
N LEU A 148 -8.92 10.39 10.01
CA LEU A 148 -8.34 11.73 9.93
C LEU A 148 -7.91 12.17 8.53
N GLU A 149 -7.68 11.23 7.61
CA GLU A 149 -7.22 11.59 6.26
C GLU A 149 -8.38 12.20 5.45
N SER A 150 -8.08 13.16 4.58
CA SER A 150 -9.07 13.73 3.65
C SER A 150 -9.21 12.93 2.37
N ASP A 151 -8.16 12.17 2.01
CA ASP A 151 -8.12 11.35 0.80
C ASP A 151 -8.89 10.04 1.02
N VAL A 152 -9.95 9.84 0.24
CA VAL A 152 -10.83 8.66 0.36
C VAL A 152 -10.11 7.35 0.02
N ILE A 153 -9.12 7.38 -0.88
CA ILE A 153 -8.36 6.18 -1.27
C ILE A 153 -7.46 5.74 -0.12
N VAL A 154 -6.85 6.69 0.60
CA VAL A 154 -6.10 6.40 1.82
C VAL A 154 -6.99 5.75 2.87
N GLN A 155 -8.20 6.27 3.09
CA GLN A 155 -9.16 5.70 4.04
C GLN A 155 -9.55 4.28 3.66
N ILE A 156 -9.97 4.05 2.41
CA ILE A 156 -10.40 2.73 1.91
C ILE A 156 -9.27 1.71 2.01
N ASN A 157 -8.07 2.04 1.51
CA ASN A 157 -6.94 1.11 1.55
C ASN A 157 -6.50 0.81 2.98
N SER A 158 -6.62 1.78 3.90
CA SER A 158 -6.36 1.54 5.32
C SER A 158 -7.40 0.60 5.94
N MET A 159 -8.68 0.71 5.58
CA MET A 159 -9.72 -0.25 6.00
C MET A 159 -9.46 -1.65 5.45
N LEU A 160 -9.05 -1.77 4.18
CA LEU A 160 -8.67 -3.05 3.58
C LEU A 160 -7.48 -3.66 4.31
N ALA A 161 -6.45 -2.88 4.61
CA ALA A 161 -5.28 -3.34 5.34
C ALA A 161 -5.64 -3.87 6.74
N VAL A 162 -6.45 -3.13 7.49
CA VAL A 162 -6.97 -3.59 8.78
C VAL A 162 -7.72 -4.90 8.59
N THR A 163 -8.68 -4.96 7.66
CA THR A 163 -9.48 -6.17 7.42
C THR A 163 -8.62 -7.40 7.12
N SER A 164 -7.61 -7.26 6.26
CA SER A 164 -6.66 -8.34 5.93
C SER A 164 -5.83 -8.78 7.14
N ILE A 165 -5.42 -7.87 8.03
CA ILE A 165 -4.70 -8.21 9.26
C ILE A 165 -5.59 -8.99 10.24
N LEU A 166 -6.87 -8.64 10.33
CA LEU A 166 -7.81 -9.27 11.27
C LEU A 166 -8.35 -10.62 10.80
N LYS A 167 -8.33 -10.86 9.49
CA LYS A 167 -8.94 -12.03 8.86
C LYS A 167 -8.35 -13.32 9.44
N ASP A 168 -9.22 -14.14 10.01
CA ASP A 168 -8.87 -15.44 10.61
C ASP A 168 -7.76 -15.37 11.70
N TYR A 169 -7.57 -14.20 12.33
CA TYR A 169 -6.52 -13.98 13.32
C TYR A 169 -7.05 -13.35 14.64
N PRO A 170 -7.48 -14.18 15.62
CA PRO A 170 -8.11 -13.70 16.86
C PRO A 170 -7.26 -12.73 17.70
N GLN A 171 -5.93 -12.90 17.71
CA GLN A 171 -5.06 -11.99 18.47
C GLN A 171 -5.07 -10.57 17.89
N ALA A 172 -5.10 -10.44 16.56
CA ALA A 172 -5.23 -9.13 15.92
C ALA A 172 -6.63 -8.53 16.12
N GLN A 173 -7.69 -9.35 16.11
CA GLN A 173 -9.05 -8.90 16.42
C GLN A 173 -9.15 -8.35 17.85
N ALA A 174 -8.58 -9.06 18.83
CA ALA A 174 -8.51 -8.57 20.21
C ALA A 174 -7.74 -7.25 20.31
N LYS A 175 -6.59 -7.15 19.64
CA LYS A 175 -5.81 -5.91 19.63
C LYS A 175 -6.56 -4.75 18.96
N PHE A 176 -7.26 -5.00 17.86
CA PHE A 176 -8.10 -4.01 17.18
C PHE A 176 -9.15 -3.41 18.12
N VAL A 177 -9.82 -4.25 18.93
CA VAL A 177 -10.76 -3.76 19.95
C VAL A 177 -10.03 -2.95 21.02
N GLU A 178 -8.90 -3.43 21.53
CA GLU A 178 -8.08 -2.76 22.55
C GLU A 178 -7.65 -1.35 22.10
N VAL A 179 -7.26 -1.18 20.84
CA VAL A 179 -6.82 0.12 20.30
C VAL A 179 -7.96 1.01 19.79
N GLY A 180 -9.22 0.66 20.10
CA GLY A 180 -10.39 1.50 19.80
C GLY A 180 -10.98 1.32 18.39
N GLY A 181 -10.69 0.21 17.71
CA GLY A 181 -11.15 -0.05 16.34
C GLY A 181 -12.67 -0.01 16.17
N LEU A 182 -13.45 -0.49 17.14
CA LEU A 182 -14.92 -0.41 17.10
C LEU A 182 -15.42 1.04 17.14
N ARG A 183 -14.78 1.89 17.95
CA ARG A 183 -15.11 3.32 18.02
C ARG A 183 -14.78 4.02 16.70
N THR A 184 -13.63 3.69 16.10
CA THR A 184 -13.26 4.20 14.77
C THR A 184 -14.31 3.84 13.72
N LEU A 185 -14.78 2.60 13.67
CA LEU A 185 -15.83 2.20 12.72
C LEU A 185 -17.15 2.93 12.94
N ALA A 186 -17.57 3.12 14.21
CA ALA A 186 -18.76 3.90 14.53
C ALA A 186 -18.66 5.34 14.00
N GLN A 187 -17.51 6.00 14.18
CA GLN A 187 -17.27 7.35 13.67
C GLN A 187 -17.35 7.45 12.14
N VAL A 188 -16.83 6.44 11.43
CA VAL A 188 -16.92 6.39 9.96
C VAL A 188 -18.38 6.31 9.51
N VAL A 189 -19.16 5.42 10.14
CA VAL A 189 -20.57 5.23 9.83
C VAL A 189 -21.38 6.49 10.13
N GLU A 190 -21.17 7.13 11.29
CA GLU A 190 -21.81 8.40 11.65
C GLU A 190 -21.54 9.50 10.62
N LYS A 191 -20.27 9.67 10.23
CA LYS A 191 -19.85 10.66 9.22
C LYS A 191 -20.50 10.40 7.86
N SER A 192 -20.63 9.14 7.45
CA SER A 192 -21.34 8.76 6.22
C SER A 192 -22.82 9.16 6.27
N TYR A 193 -23.51 8.88 7.38
CA TYR A 193 -24.93 9.27 7.55
C TYR A 193 -25.14 10.78 7.54
N GLU A 194 -24.24 11.56 8.14
CA GLU A 194 -24.31 13.03 8.12
C GLU A 194 -24.18 13.58 6.70
N ASN A 195 -23.23 13.06 5.92
CA ASN A 195 -23.03 13.48 4.53
C ASN A 195 -24.26 13.19 3.65
N ASP A 196 -24.91 12.04 3.83
CA ASP A 196 -26.11 11.69 3.07
C ASP A 196 -27.31 12.59 3.40
N ARG A 197 -27.47 13.03 4.66
CA ARG A 197 -28.54 13.96 5.05
C ARG A 197 -28.38 15.35 4.44
N VAL A 198 -27.15 15.83 4.30
CA VAL A 198 -26.87 17.13 3.67
C VAL A 198 -27.27 17.11 2.18
N LEU A 199 -27.14 15.97 1.50
CA LEU A 199 -27.46 15.84 0.07
C LEU A 199 -28.96 15.68 -0.23
N VAL A 200 -29.75 15.17 0.72
CA VAL A 200 -31.21 14.98 0.56
C VAL A 200 -32.00 16.21 1.03
N GLY A 201 -31.35 17.14 1.74
CA GLY A 201 -31.94 18.37 2.28
C GLY A 201 -31.80 19.63 1.42
N SER A 202 -31.32 19.51 0.17
CA SER A 202 -31.08 20.62 -0.77
C SER A 202 -31.89 20.51 -2.05
#